data_AF-A0A846ZJM2-F1
#
_entry.id   AF-A0A846ZJM2-F1
#
_cell.length_a   1.000
_cell.length_b   1.000
_cell.length_c   1.000
_cell.angle_alpha   90.00
_cell.angle_beta   90.00
_cell.angle_gamma   90.00
#
_symmetry.space_group_name_H-M   'P 1'
#
loop_
_entity.id
_entity.type
_entity.pdbx_description
1 polymer ?
#
loop_
_entity_poly.entity_id
_entity_poly.type
_entity_poly.pdbx_seq_one_letter_code
_entity_poly.pdbx_strand_id
1 'polypeptide(L)'
;MHVQSLPILRGRRAPGFAQERQRGVALVIALLLLVVITLVGFSAVRGTIVQQKLASNMYDRQVAFQNAEAAMRAAADLISSNPALIARNCQAGGVICLTNPFDDPNLPSGSIHTVQTGTTAGKYTAASMASGQPQYVIENMGNWADASTNTGFNQTANAHNYGAQGVSATSVFYRVTARSGDPSLSATKNRAIVTLQAVIKKG
;
A
#
# COMPACT_ATOMS: atom_id res chain seq x y z
N MET A 1 38.50 -23.40 103.10
CA MET A 1 37.68 -23.12 101.89
C MET A 1 38.47 -22.12 101.05
N HIS A 2 39.02 -22.54 99.90
CA HIS A 2 38.41 -22.35 98.57
C HIS A 2 38.43 -20.85 98.18
N VAL A 3 38.99 -20.34 97.08
CA VAL A 3 39.41 -20.92 95.79
C VAL A 3 40.45 -20.00 95.12
N GLN A 4 41.31 -20.66 94.36
CA GLN A 4 42.15 -20.25 93.23
C GLN A 4 41.37 -19.44 92.15
N SER A 5 41.96 -18.41 91.56
CA SER A 5 41.47 -17.89 90.26
C SER A 5 42.63 -17.37 89.40
N LEU A 6 42.79 -18.05 88.26
CA LEU A 6 43.77 -17.84 87.19
C LEU A 6 43.47 -16.59 86.31
N PRO A 7 44.45 -16.14 85.50
CA PRO A 7 44.31 -15.03 84.56
C PRO A 7 43.90 -15.50 83.15
N ILE A 8 42.97 -14.80 82.49
CA ILE A 8 42.39 -15.10 81.16
C ILE A 8 41.87 -13.75 80.61
N LEU A 9 42.06 -13.24 79.38
CA LEU A 9 42.71 -13.66 78.13
C LEU A 9 43.00 -12.41 77.28
N ARG A 10 44.01 -12.54 76.42
CA ARG A 10 44.41 -11.67 75.31
C ARG A 10 43.25 -11.23 74.41
N GLY A 11 43.36 -9.99 73.95
CA GLY A 11 42.49 -9.40 72.95
C GLY A 11 42.53 -10.07 71.57
N ARG A 12 41.40 -9.94 70.87
CA ARG A 12 41.27 -10.25 69.45
C ARG A 12 40.71 -9.01 68.76
N ARG A 13 41.59 -8.19 68.17
CA ARG A 13 41.21 -7.11 67.25
C ARG A 13 40.73 -7.75 65.94
N ALA A 14 39.53 -7.40 65.51
CA ALA A 14 39.04 -7.75 64.18
C ALA A 14 39.90 -7.02 63.12
N PRO A 15 40.25 -7.67 61.99
CA PRO A 15 40.89 -6.97 60.89
C PRO A 15 39.87 -6.03 60.25
N GLY A 16 40.09 -4.72 60.37
CA GLY A 16 39.39 -3.72 59.58
C GLY A 16 39.82 -3.85 58.12
N PHE A 17 38.85 -3.85 57.20
CA PHE A 17 39.13 -3.73 55.78
C PHE A 17 39.91 -2.43 55.54
N ALA A 18 41.20 -2.57 55.22
CA ALA A 18 41.99 -1.45 54.76
C ALA A 18 41.36 -0.95 53.45
N GLN A 19 40.65 0.17 53.51
CA GLN A 19 40.22 0.91 52.34
C GLN A 19 41.47 1.48 51.67
N GLU A 20 42.04 0.72 50.75
CA GLU A 20 42.98 1.26 49.78
C GLU A 20 42.31 2.43 49.07
N ARG A 21 42.92 3.61 49.19
CA ARG A 21 42.51 4.83 48.49
C ARG A 21 42.82 4.69 47.00
N GLN A 22 42.01 3.91 46.27
CA GLN A 22 41.97 3.96 44.81
C GLN A 22 41.27 5.26 44.38
N ARG A 23 42.02 6.37 44.38
CA ARG A 23 41.53 7.68 43.92
C ARG A 23 42.05 7.93 42.50
N GLY A 24 41.20 7.72 41.49
CA GLY A 24 41.42 8.20 40.12
C GLY A 24 40.87 7.27 39.03
N VAL A 25 41.13 5.97 39.12
CA VAL A 25 40.84 5.02 38.01
C VAL A 25 39.37 4.63 37.93
N ALA A 26 38.65 4.60 39.06
CA ALA A 26 37.24 4.20 39.10
C ALA A 26 36.33 5.08 38.22
N LEU A 27 36.60 6.39 38.16
CA LEU A 27 35.83 7.33 37.33
C LEU A 27 36.07 7.09 35.82
N VAL A 28 37.30 6.75 35.45
CA VAL A 28 37.67 6.44 34.05
C VAL A 28 36.99 5.15 33.60
N ILE A 29 37.03 4.10 34.43
CA ILE A 29 36.34 2.83 34.14
C ILE A 29 34.82 3.05 34.04
N ALA A 30 34.23 3.81 34.98
CA ALA A 30 32.80 4.12 34.93
C ALA A 30 32.42 4.87 33.64
N LEU A 31 33.23 5.84 33.20
CA LEU A 31 33.01 6.56 31.95
C LEU A 31 33.12 5.65 30.72
N LEU A 32 34.13 4.76 30.69
CA LEU A 32 34.31 3.79 29.61
C LEU A 32 33.11 2.84 29.52
N LEU A 33 32.66 2.30 30.65
CA LEU A 33 31.48 1.44 30.69
C LEU A 33 30.21 2.19 30.26
N LEU A 34 30.03 3.44 30.69
CA LEU A 34 28.91 4.28 30.25
C LEU A 34 28.91 4.49 28.73
N VAL A 35 30.08 4.78 28.14
CA VAL A 35 30.22 4.97 26.69
C VAL A 35 29.92 3.67 25.93
N VAL A 36 30.41 2.53 26.41
CA VAL A 36 30.12 1.24 25.78
C VAL A 36 28.62 0.94 25.81
N ILE A 37 27.95 1.12 26.95
CA ILE A 37 26.50 0.87 27.08
C ILE A 37 25.69 1.81 26.18
N THR A 38 26.06 3.09 26.11
CA THR A 38 25.37 4.07 25.25
C THR A 38 25.52 3.76 23.76
N LEU A 39 26.70 3.34 23.29
CA LEU A 39 26.91 2.93 21.90
C LEU A 39 26.10 1.68 21.54
N VAL A 40 26.03 0.70 22.44
CA VAL A 40 25.19 -0.49 22.26
C VAL A 40 23.72 -0.11 22.19
N GLY A 41 23.25 0.77 23.09
CA GLY A 41 21.89 1.28 23.09
C GLY A 41 21.53 2.04 21.81
N PHE A 42 22.42 2.89 21.31
CA PHE A 42 22.20 3.68 20.09
C PHE A 42 22.16 2.80 18.83
N SER A 43 22.98 1.76 18.76
CA SER A 43 22.96 0.78 17.67
C SER A 43 21.60 0.07 17.58
N ALA A 44 21.02 -0.34 18.72
CA ALA A 44 19.70 -0.95 18.77
C ALA A 44 18.58 -0.01 18.28
N VAL A 45 18.62 1.27 18.66
CA VAL A 45 17.62 2.28 18.24
C VAL A 45 17.68 2.57 16.74
N ARG A 46 18.86 2.54 16.12
CA ARG A 46 18.98 2.74 14.66
C ARG A 46 18.24 1.67 13.88
N GLY A 47 18.28 0.41 14.34
CA GLY A 47 17.56 -0.70 13.71
C GLY A 47 16.04 -0.52 13.77
N THR A 48 15.50 -0.13 14.93
CA THR A 48 14.05 0.08 15.11
C THR A 48 13.52 1.22 14.26
N ILE A 49 14.28 2.32 14.11
CA ILE A 49 13.89 3.45 13.25
C ILE A 49 13.75 3.03 11.79
N VAL A 50 14.66 2.20 11.27
CA VAL A 50 14.58 1.71 9.88
C VAL A 50 13.35 0.83 9.69
N GLN A 51 13.08 -0.08 10.64
CA GLN A 51 11.89 -0.93 10.60
C GLN A 51 10.60 -0.12 10.65
N GLN A 52 10.54 0.92 11.50
CA GLN A 52 9.38 1.81 11.59
C GLN A 52 9.13 2.56 10.26
N LYS A 53 10.18 3.05 9.60
CA LYS A 53 10.07 3.70 8.28
C LYS A 53 9.56 2.74 7.21
N LEU A 54 10.07 1.50 7.21
CA LEU A 54 9.61 0.44 6.31
C LEU A 54 8.12 0.13 6.53
N ALA A 55 7.72 -0.07 7.79
CA ALA A 55 6.32 -0.30 8.15
C ALA A 55 5.43 0.88 7.72
N SER A 56 5.87 2.11 7.92
CA SER A 56 5.15 3.32 7.48
C SER A 56 4.99 3.36 5.96
N ASN A 57 6.05 3.07 5.19
CA ASN A 57 5.99 3.06 3.72
C ASN A 57 5.09 1.94 3.18
N MET A 58 5.15 0.75 3.79
CA MET A 58 4.28 -0.37 3.43
C MET A 58 2.82 -0.04 3.71
N TYR A 59 2.52 0.54 4.87
CA TYR A 59 1.19 0.98 5.23
C TYR A 59 0.67 2.04 4.25
N ASP A 60 1.49 3.03 3.89
CA ASP A 60 1.13 4.07 2.93
C ASP A 60 0.76 3.50 1.56
N ARG A 61 1.54 2.52 1.08
CA ARG A 61 1.25 1.82 -0.18
C ARG A 61 -0.03 0.99 -0.11
N GLN A 62 -0.35 0.39 1.04
CA GLN A 62 -1.61 -0.35 1.23
C GLN A 62 -2.80 0.60 1.18
N VAL A 63 -2.73 1.75 1.84
CA VAL A 63 -3.78 2.78 1.79
C VAL A 63 -3.96 3.28 0.35
N ALA A 64 -2.88 3.58 -0.37
CA ALA A 64 -2.94 3.96 -1.77
C ALA A 64 -3.60 2.89 -2.66
N PHE A 65 -3.29 1.60 -2.42
CA PHE A 65 -3.94 0.51 -3.13
C PHE A 65 -5.44 0.44 -2.87
N GLN A 66 -5.87 0.55 -1.61
CA GLN A 66 -7.30 0.58 -1.25
C GLN A 66 -8.04 1.74 -1.93
N ASN A 67 -7.39 2.91 -2.05
CA ASN A 67 -7.97 4.06 -2.75
C ASN A 67 -8.13 3.77 -4.26
N ALA A 68 -7.10 3.21 -4.90
CA ALA A 68 -7.17 2.85 -6.31
C ALA A 68 -8.24 1.77 -6.58
N GLU A 69 -8.39 0.80 -5.66
CA GLU A 69 -9.44 -0.21 -5.74
C GLU A 69 -10.84 0.42 -5.58
N ALA A 70 -11.01 1.39 -4.68
CA ALA A 70 -12.25 2.11 -4.54
C ALA A 70 -12.64 2.88 -5.82
N ALA A 71 -11.68 3.51 -6.50
CA ALA A 71 -11.91 4.12 -7.81
C ALA A 71 -12.32 3.11 -8.88
N MET A 72 -11.67 1.94 -8.90
CA MET A 72 -12.01 0.88 -9.84
C MET A 72 -13.44 0.35 -9.62
N ARG A 73 -13.84 0.13 -8.36
CA ARG A 73 -15.20 -0.27 -8.01
C ARG A 73 -16.22 0.80 -8.40
N ALA A 74 -15.94 2.06 -8.09
CA ALA A 74 -16.83 3.17 -8.45
C ALA A 74 -17.02 3.31 -9.96
N ALA A 75 -15.96 3.17 -10.74
CA ALA A 75 -16.03 3.17 -12.19
C ALA A 75 -16.84 1.98 -12.73
N ALA A 76 -16.63 0.78 -12.17
CA ALA A 76 -17.36 -0.43 -12.57
C ALA A 76 -18.87 -0.33 -12.31
N ASP A 77 -19.28 0.29 -11.20
CA ASP A 77 -20.70 0.50 -10.89
C ASP A 77 -21.36 1.52 -11.85
N LEU A 78 -20.63 2.58 -12.19
CA LEU A 78 -21.17 3.70 -12.95
C LEU A 78 -21.14 3.47 -14.47
N ILE A 79 -20.23 2.65 -14.99
CA ILE A 79 -20.02 2.47 -16.44
C ILE A 79 -21.27 1.98 -17.19
N SER A 80 -22.10 1.18 -16.53
CA SER A 80 -23.34 0.64 -17.11
C SER A 80 -24.46 1.68 -17.16
N SER A 81 -24.50 2.59 -16.18
CA SER A 81 -25.59 3.57 -16.00
C SER A 81 -25.29 4.94 -16.59
N ASN A 82 -24.02 5.29 -16.80
CA ASN A 82 -23.61 6.61 -17.22
C ASN A 82 -22.54 6.59 -18.34
N PRO A 83 -22.96 6.53 -19.62
CA PRO A 83 -22.04 6.52 -20.74
C PRO A 83 -21.26 7.83 -20.91
N ALA A 84 -21.68 8.94 -20.29
CA ALA A 84 -20.97 10.23 -20.36
C ALA A 84 -19.63 10.20 -19.60
N LEU A 85 -19.39 9.19 -18.77
CA LEU A 85 -18.10 9.00 -18.08
C LEU A 85 -17.02 8.40 -18.97
N ILE A 86 -17.39 7.87 -20.14
CA ILE A 86 -16.45 7.27 -21.09
C ILE A 86 -15.67 8.39 -21.77
N ALA A 87 -14.36 8.42 -21.53
CA ALA A 87 -13.45 9.44 -22.05
C ALA A 87 -13.39 9.47 -23.58
N ARG A 88 -13.27 8.28 -24.19
CA ARG A 88 -13.11 8.11 -25.65
C ARG A 88 -13.35 6.67 -26.09
N ASN A 89 -13.51 6.50 -27.40
CA ASN A 89 -13.58 5.20 -28.07
C ASN A 89 -12.25 4.89 -28.77
N CYS A 90 -11.50 3.93 -28.24
CA CYS A 90 -10.21 3.48 -28.75
C CYS A 90 -10.29 2.64 -30.03
N GLN A 91 -11.50 2.26 -30.45
CA GLN A 91 -11.73 1.62 -31.75
C GLN A 91 -12.05 2.65 -32.85
N ALA A 92 -12.29 3.92 -32.48
CA ALA A 92 -12.56 4.96 -33.47
C ALA A 92 -11.27 5.35 -34.21
N GLY A 93 -11.37 5.52 -35.53
CA GLY A 93 -10.24 5.94 -36.36
C GLY A 93 -9.67 7.28 -35.90
N GLY A 94 -8.34 7.38 -35.80
CA GLY A 94 -7.64 8.60 -35.39
C GLY A 94 -7.58 8.85 -33.88
N VAL A 95 -8.18 7.99 -33.06
CA VAL A 95 -8.07 8.06 -31.59
C VAL A 95 -6.91 7.18 -31.12
N ILE A 96 -5.94 7.79 -30.43
CA ILE A 96 -4.82 7.05 -29.80
C ILE A 96 -5.14 6.88 -28.32
N CYS A 97 -5.16 5.64 -27.85
CA CYS A 97 -5.32 5.32 -26.44
C CYS A 97 -4.02 4.76 -25.85
N LEU A 98 -3.26 5.62 -25.18
CA LEU A 98 -2.06 5.23 -24.44
C LEU A 98 -2.39 4.18 -23.37
N THR A 99 -1.40 3.37 -22.96
CA THR A 99 -1.59 2.37 -21.89
C THR A 99 -2.05 3.03 -20.60
N ASN A 100 -1.42 4.13 -20.21
CA ASN A 100 -1.85 4.95 -19.08
C ASN A 100 -2.49 6.26 -19.58
N PRO A 101 -3.82 6.42 -19.51
CA PRO A 101 -4.49 7.65 -19.92
C PRO A 101 -4.13 8.86 -19.04
N PHE A 102 -3.63 8.67 -17.81
CA PHE A 102 -3.23 9.78 -16.94
C PHE A 102 -1.97 10.52 -17.43
N ASP A 103 -1.17 9.88 -18.29
CA ASP A 103 0.04 10.46 -18.88
C ASP A 103 -0.22 11.02 -20.28
N ASP A 104 -1.46 10.95 -20.77
CA ASP A 104 -1.83 11.36 -22.11
C ASP A 104 -2.15 12.86 -22.18
N PRO A 105 -1.32 13.68 -22.85
CA PRO A 105 -1.60 15.11 -23.01
C PRO A 105 -2.81 15.40 -23.89
N ASN A 106 -3.25 14.43 -24.70
CA ASN A 106 -4.41 14.54 -25.59
C ASN A 106 -5.67 13.88 -25.00
N LEU A 107 -5.66 13.53 -23.72
CA LEU A 107 -6.86 13.03 -23.06
C LEU A 107 -7.94 14.14 -23.06
N PRO A 108 -9.19 13.86 -23.47
CA PRO A 108 -10.24 14.87 -23.48
C PRO A 108 -10.44 15.48 -22.09
N SER A 109 -10.60 16.81 -22.03
CA SER A 109 -10.76 17.52 -20.77
C SER A 109 -11.99 17.02 -20.00
N GLY A 110 -11.86 16.90 -18.68
CA GLY A 110 -12.92 16.35 -17.82
C GLY A 110 -13.07 14.83 -17.85
N SER A 111 -12.19 14.11 -18.56
CA SER A 111 -12.20 12.62 -18.58
C SER A 111 -11.62 11.97 -17.32
N ILE A 112 -10.91 12.74 -16.50
CA ILE A 112 -10.39 12.28 -15.20
C ILE A 112 -11.46 12.55 -14.15
N HIS A 113 -12.13 11.48 -13.72
CA HIS A 113 -13.20 11.56 -12.74
C HIS A 113 -12.65 11.34 -11.34
N THR A 114 -13.00 12.22 -10.41
CA THR A 114 -12.67 12.05 -9.00
C THR A 114 -13.83 11.34 -8.29
N VAL A 115 -13.54 10.26 -7.58
CA VAL A 115 -14.56 9.47 -6.88
C VAL A 115 -15.15 10.33 -5.77
N GLN A 116 -16.47 10.56 -5.81
CA GLN A 116 -17.13 11.40 -4.82
C GLN A 116 -17.17 10.73 -3.45
N THR A 117 -17.11 11.54 -2.40
CA THR A 117 -17.20 11.02 -1.03
C THR A 117 -18.62 10.56 -0.69
N GLY A 118 -18.73 9.50 0.09
CA GLY A 118 -20.03 8.98 0.56
C GLY A 118 -20.06 7.47 0.74
N THR A 119 -21.25 6.96 1.04
CA THR A 119 -21.52 5.54 1.33
C THR A 119 -22.43 4.85 0.31
N THR A 120 -22.96 5.59 -0.68
CA THR A 120 -23.80 5.05 -1.75
C THR A 120 -22.95 4.48 -2.90
N ALA A 121 -23.59 3.75 -3.84
CA ALA A 121 -22.89 3.18 -5.00
C ALA A 121 -22.10 4.24 -5.77
N GLY A 122 -20.87 3.91 -6.17
CA GLY A 122 -19.96 4.86 -6.82
C GLY A 122 -19.33 5.91 -5.88
N LYS A 123 -19.52 5.81 -4.56
CA LYS A 123 -18.91 6.72 -3.57
C LYS A 123 -17.85 6.03 -2.72
N TYR A 124 -16.96 6.84 -2.17
CA TYR A 124 -15.83 6.40 -1.36
C TYR A 124 -15.84 7.11 0.00
N THR A 125 -15.75 6.36 1.10
CA THR A 125 -15.48 6.95 2.41
C THR A 125 -14.01 6.77 2.72
N ALA A 126 -13.27 7.87 2.77
CA ALA A 126 -11.85 7.86 3.02
C ALA A 126 -11.53 7.37 4.43
N ALA A 127 -10.53 6.49 4.56
CA ALA A 127 -9.90 6.25 5.85
C ALA A 127 -9.26 7.57 6.34
N SER A 128 -9.19 7.79 7.65
CA SER A 128 -8.57 9.01 8.22
C SER A 128 -7.13 9.28 7.75
N MET A 129 -6.45 8.23 7.27
CA MET A 129 -5.08 8.28 6.74
C MET A 129 -5.01 8.44 5.21
N ALA A 130 -6.13 8.39 4.49
CA ALA A 130 -6.18 8.55 3.04
C ALA A 130 -6.13 10.05 2.68
N SER A 131 -4.95 10.52 2.32
CA SER A 131 -4.70 11.93 1.95
C SER A 131 -5.06 12.26 0.50
N GLY A 132 -5.12 11.26 -0.38
CA GLY A 132 -5.48 11.41 -1.79
C GLY A 132 -6.91 10.97 -2.05
N GLN A 133 -7.64 11.75 -2.86
CA GLN A 133 -8.95 11.33 -3.35
C GLN A 133 -8.79 10.51 -4.64
N PRO A 134 -9.30 9.28 -4.70
CA PRO A 134 -9.05 8.41 -5.83
C PRO A 134 -9.73 8.90 -7.12
N GLN A 135 -9.12 8.58 -8.25
CA GLN A 135 -9.55 9.04 -9.56
C GLN A 135 -9.57 7.88 -10.56
N TYR A 136 -10.41 7.97 -11.59
CA TYR A 136 -10.46 6.98 -12.66
C TYR A 136 -10.70 7.63 -14.03
N VAL A 137 -10.29 6.90 -15.06
CA VAL A 137 -10.58 7.17 -16.47
C VAL A 137 -11.17 5.90 -17.08
N ILE A 138 -12.23 6.05 -17.86
CA ILE A 138 -12.89 4.97 -18.57
C ILE A 138 -12.66 5.16 -20.06
N GLU A 139 -12.12 4.16 -20.73
CA GLU A 139 -11.93 4.14 -22.18
C GLU A 139 -12.72 2.97 -22.78
N ASN A 140 -13.46 3.22 -23.86
CA ASN A 140 -14.12 2.16 -24.60
C ASN A 140 -13.11 1.50 -25.54
N MET A 141 -12.84 0.22 -25.33
CA MET A 141 -11.89 -0.56 -26.12
C MET A 141 -12.51 -1.12 -27.41
N GLY A 142 -13.83 -0.99 -27.57
CA GLY A 142 -14.56 -1.48 -28.73
C GLY A 142 -15.22 -2.83 -28.53
N ASN A 143 -15.72 -3.39 -29.63
CA ASN A 143 -16.41 -4.67 -29.68
C ASN A 143 -15.43 -5.77 -30.04
N TRP A 144 -15.22 -6.71 -29.12
CA TRP A 144 -14.33 -7.85 -29.33
C TRP A 144 -15.11 -9.16 -29.20
N ALA A 145 -14.61 -10.21 -29.87
CA ALA A 145 -15.18 -11.54 -29.77
C ALA A 145 -15.14 -12.03 -28.32
N ASP A 146 -16.29 -12.45 -27.81
CA ASP A 146 -16.42 -12.95 -26.47
C ASP A 146 -16.35 -14.48 -26.45
N ALA A 147 -15.19 -15.00 -26.06
CA ALA A 147 -14.93 -16.43 -26.01
C ALA A 147 -15.90 -17.20 -25.07
N SER A 148 -16.52 -16.51 -24.10
CA SER A 148 -17.49 -17.14 -23.18
C SER A 148 -18.86 -17.42 -23.80
N THR A 149 -19.15 -16.86 -24.98
CA THR A 149 -20.41 -17.05 -25.71
C THR A 149 -20.25 -17.93 -26.96
N ASN A 150 -19.11 -18.60 -27.12
CA ASN A 150 -18.92 -19.49 -28.26
C ASN A 150 -19.83 -20.72 -28.12
N THR A 151 -20.79 -20.78 -29.02
CA THR A 151 -21.81 -21.85 -29.10
C THR A 151 -21.25 -23.20 -29.58
N GLY A 152 -20.00 -23.22 -30.05
CA GLY A 152 -19.40 -24.42 -30.65
C GLY A 152 -20.17 -24.88 -31.90
N PHE A 153 -19.77 -25.99 -32.52
CA PHE A 153 -20.44 -26.49 -33.73
C PHE A 153 -21.86 -27.01 -33.46
N ASN A 154 -22.10 -27.55 -32.26
CA ASN A 154 -23.33 -28.29 -31.94
C ASN A 154 -24.45 -27.44 -31.32
N GLN A 155 -24.21 -26.17 -30.96
CA GLN A 155 -25.24 -25.31 -30.32
C GLN A 155 -25.59 -24.07 -31.14
N THR A 156 -25.34 -24.09 -32.45
CA THR A 156 -25.77 -23.01 -33.36
C THR A 156 -27.07 -23.34 -34.09
N ALA A 157 -27.83 -22.30 -34.45
CA ALA A 157 -29.04 -22.44 -35.27
C ALA A 157 -28.77 -23.05 -36.66
N ASN A 158 -27.51 -23.04 -37.12
CA ASN A 158 -27.07 -23.62 -38.39
C ASN A 158 -26.26 -24.91 -38.22
N ALA A 159 -26.27 -25.57 -37.05
CA ALA A 159 -25.46 -26.76 -36.76
C ALA A 159 -25.70 -27.95 -37.72
N HIS A 160 -26.83 -27.97 -38.44
CA HIS A 160 -27.17 -28.99 -39.43
C HIS A 160 -26.78 -28.62 -40.87
N ASN A 161 -26.23 -27.42 -41.11
CA ASN A 161 -25.77 -27.00 -42.42
C ASN A 161 -24.33 -27.48 -42.67
N TYR A 162 -24.07 -27.97 -43.89
CA TYR A 162 -22.73 -28.37 -44.31
C TYR A 162 -21.78 -27.15 -44.27
N GLY A 163 -20.64 -27.27 -43.58
CA GLY A 163 -19.68 -26.18 -43.37
C GLY A 163 -19.99 -25.25 -42.19
N ALA A 164 -20.88 -25.63 -41.27
CA ALA A 164 -21.19 -24.82 -40.09
C ALA A 164 -19.94 -24.53 -39.23
N GLN A 165 -19.91 -23.33 -38.66
CA GLN A 165 -18.91 -22.93 -37.67
C GLN A 165 -19.66 -22.35 -36.46
N GLY A 166 -19.11 -22.56 -35.26
CA GLY A 166 -19.66 -21.95 -34.05
C GLY A 166 -19.68 -20.42 -34.17
N VAL A 167 -20.75 -19.77 -33.71
CA VAL A 167 -20.78 -18.30 -33.61
C VAL A 167 -20.27 -17.87 -32.23
N SER A 168 -19.38 -16.89 -32.23
CA SER A 168 -18.99 -16.14 -31.03
C SER A 168 -19.68 -14.78 -31.09
N ALA A 169 -20.43 -14.42 -30.04
CA ALA A 169 -20.97 -13.07 -29.96
C ALA A 169 -19.83 -12.07 -29.73
N THR A 170 -20.06 -10.81 -30.08
CA THR A 170 -19.15 -9.73 -29.69
C THR A 170 -19.70 -9.03 -28.46
N SER A 171 -18.81 -8.63 -27.55
CA SER A 171 -19.15 -7.81 -26.39
C SER A 171 -18.32 -6.53 -26.39
N VAL A 172 -18.86 -5.47 -25.81
CA VAL A 172 -18.13 -4.21 -25.64
C VAL A 172 -17.22 -4.35 -24.44
N PHE A 173 -15.93 -4.06 -24.61
CA PHE A 173 -14.98 -4.03 -23.52
C PHE A 173 -14.61 -2.58 -23.18
N TYR A 174 -14.51 -2.29 -21.89
CA TYR A 174 -14.05 -1.01 -21.40
C TYR A 174 -12.78 -1.20 -20.60
N ARG A 175 -11.81 -0.33 -20.80
CA ARG A 175 -10.63 -0.24 -19.95
C ARG A 175 -10.86 0.82 -18.91
N VAL A 176 -10.74 0.44 -17.64
CA VAL A 176 -10.77 1.36 -16.51
C VAL A 176 -9.36 1.46 -15.97
N THR A 177 -8.83 2.68 -15.95
CA THR A 177 -7.55 3.00 -15.29
C THR A 177 -7.86 3.86 -14.08
N ALA A 178 -7.56 3.35 -12.90
CA ALA A 178 -7.81 4.00 -11.61
C ALA A 178 -6.48 4.37 -10.95
N ARG A 179 -6.42 5.51 -10.26
CA ARG A 179 -5.27 5.91 -9.44
C ARG A 179 -5.71 6.33 -8.04
N SER A 180 -4.83 6.06 -7.07
CA SER A 180 -5.04 6.32 -5.65
C SER A 180 -5.26 7.81 -5.29
N GLY A 181 -4.80 8.72 -6.15
CA GLY A 181 -4.91 10.16 -5.98
C GLY A 181 -4.21 10.91 -7.10
N ASP A 182 -4.47 12.22 -7.19
CA ASP A 182 -3.78 13.11 -8.11
C ASP A 182 -2.35 13.40 -7.62
N PRO A 183 -1.30 13.07 -8.39
CA PRO A 183 0.10 13.28 -7.99
C PRO A 183 0.51 14.77 -7.95
N SER A 184 -0.27 15.67 -8.55
CA SER A 184 0.02 17.11 -8.55
C SER A 184 -0.34 17.80 -7.22
N LEU A 185 -1.19 17.16 -6.41
CA LEU A 185 -1.66 17.73 -5.15
C LEU A 185 -0.61 17.62 -4.05
N SER A 186 -0.57 18.63 -3.17
CA SER A 186 0.38 18.64 -2.05
C SER A 186 0.12 17.52 -1.03
N ALA A 187 -1.13 17.04 -0.95
CA ALA A 187 -1.53 15.95 -0.06
C ALA A 187 -0.86 14.61 -0.42
N THR A 188 -0.51 14.40 -1.69
CA THR A 188 0.02 13.14 -2.24
C THR A 188 1.53 13.20 -2.57
N LYS A 189 2.15 14.38 -2.56
CA LYS A 189 3.52 14.63 -3.03
C LYS A 189 4.62 13.74 -2.42
N ASN A 190 4.48 13.32 -1.16
CA ASN A 190 5.43 12.45 -0.46
C ASN A 190 4.81 11.10 -0.07
N ARG A 191 3.78 10.68 -0.81
CA ARG A 191 3.01 9.47 -0.54
C ARG A 191 3.14 8.52 -1.73
N ALA A 192 2.92 7.23 -1.49
CA ALA A 192 2.84 6.25 -2.54
C ALA A 192 1.63 6.55 -3.45
N ILE A 193 1.85 6.56 -4.76
CA ILE A 193 0.78 6.57 -5.76
C ILE A 193 0.69 5.19 -6.40
N VAL A 194 -0.50 4.63 -6.38
CA VAL A 194 -0.83 3.36 -7.04
C VAL A 194 -1.78 3.63 -8.19
N THR A 195 -1.47 3.05 -9.35
CA THR A 195 -2.35 3.02 -10.53
C THR A 195 -2.71 1.56 -10.81
N LEU A 196 -4.01 1.28 -10.94
CA LEU A 196 -4.57 -0.02 -11.28
C LEU A 196 -5.29 0.09 -12.62
N GLN A 197 -5.26 -1.00 -13.38
CA GLN A 197 -5.92 -1.05 -14.68
C GLN A 197 -6.63 -2.38 -14.84
N ALA A 198 -7.87 -2.34 -15.30
CA ALA A 198 -8.69 -3.52 -15.56
C ALA A 198 -9.49 -3.34 -16.85
N VAL A 199 -9.84 -4.45 -17.48
CA VAL A 199 -10.76 -4.48 -18.61
C VAL A 199 -12.06 -5.12 -18.14
N ILE A 200 -13.17 -4.40 -18.32
CA ILE A 200 -14.50 -4.80 -17.91
C ILE A 200 -15.33 -5.07 -19.17
N LYS A 201 -15.88 -6.27 -19.24
CA LYS A 201 -16.85 -6.66 -20.28
C LYS A 201 -18.22 -6.08 -19.92
N LYS A 202 -18.88 -5.43 -20.88
CA LYS A 202 -20.30 -5.09 -20.81
C LYS A 202 -21.09 -6.15 -21.58
N GLY A 203 -21.86 -6.93 -20.83
CA GLY A 203 -22.76 -7.97 -21.33
C GLY A 203 -24.13 -7.80 -20.68
#